data_AF-A0A2E1FH08-F1
#
_entry.id   AF-A0A2E1FH08-F1
#
_cell.length_a   1.000
_cell.length_b   1.000
_cell.length_c   1.000
_cell.angle_alpha   90.00
_cell.angle_beta   90.00
_cell.angle_gamma   90.00
#
_symmetry.space_group_name_H-M   'P 1'
#
loop_
_entity.id
_entity.type
_entity.pdbx_description
1 polymer ?
#
loop_
_entity_poly.entity_id
_entity_poly.type
_entity_poly.pdbx_seq_one_letter_code
_entity_poly.pdbx_strand_id
1 'polypeptide(L)'
;CEEIINQSNNPKKINFLFQTLTKSIKRINSLWEVKVNNGRHIKSKNLILSSSLIAHPRCLNLLKINSLPLRDAFIPGKDKVVDSLIKETRKLTYIIRKVYIFHVSNLSLSRNFNYQYLQIIFASIIREDSNFERIIFQRQSDGSIIIALHCFVINNLSEMKIDDITKSLISLFANYKTFSDLFLQASLIDKMDWRASQPLNNLLSKELQWSDSSKIGFCGDWFDMNSCVGVESAMNSSLRLVNFVNRN
;
A
#
# COMPACT_ATOMS: atom_id res chain seq x y z
N CYS A 1 3.96 2.40 -13.10
CA CYS A 1 4.63 1.09 -13.02
C CYS A 1 5.07 0.57 -14.39
N GLU A 2 4.28 0.73 -15.46
CA GLU A 2 4.66 0.28 -16.81
C GLU A 2 6.01 0.86 -17.29
N GLU A 3 6.29 2.13 -17.00
CA GLU A 3 7.60 2.74 -17.33
C GLU A 3 8.78 2.06 -16.62
N ILE A 4 8.65 1.71 -15.34
CA ILE A 4 9.69 0.98 -14.57
C ILE A 4 9.89 -0.42 -15.16
N ILE A 5 8.82 -1.07 -15.62
CA ILE A 5 8.87 -2.39 -16.25
C ILE A 5 9.57 -2.30 -17.62
N ASN A 6 9.29 -1.25 -18.38
CA ASN A 6 9.92 -1.00 -19.68
C ASN A 6 11.42 -0.70 -19.56
N GLN A 7 11.89 -0.29 -18.38
CA GLN A 7 13.32 -0.16 -18.05
C GLN A 7 13.99 -1.51 -17.71
N SER A 8 13.24 -2.60 -17.61
CA SER A 8 13.82 -3.94 -17.40
C SER A 8 14.69 -4.35 -18.58
N ASN A 9 15.80 -5.05 -18.30
CA ASN A 9 16.66 -5.61 -19.35
C ASN A 9 15.94 -6.67 -20.22
N ASN A 10 14.84 -7.26 -19.74
CA ASN A 10 14.08 -8.29 -20.46
C ASN A 10 12.58 -8.22 -20.13
N PRO A 11 11.86 -7.18 -20.56
CA PRO A 11 10.45 -6.98 -20.19
C PRO A 11 9.56 -8.11 -20.72
N LYS A 12 9.91 -8.69 -21.88
CA LYS A 12 9.22 -9.84 -22.48
C LYS A 12 9.21 -11.11 -21.62
N LYS A 13 10.07 -11.20 -20.60
CA LYS A 13 10.11 -12.34 -19.65
C LYS A 13 9.23 -12.13 -18.42
N ILE A 14 8.57 -10.99 -18.30
CA ILE A 14 7.72 -10.66 -17.16
C ILE A 14 6.26 -10.72 -17.59
N ASN A 15 5.49 -11.62 -16.96
CA ASN A 15 4.07 -11.74 -17.18
C ASN A 15 3.31 -11.09 -16.02
N PHE A 16 2.38 -10.20 -16.33
CA PHE A 16 1.51 -9.57 -15.35
C PHE A 16 0.10 -10.15 -15.42
N LEU A 17 -0.47 -10.40 -14.26
CA LEU A 17 -1.85 -10.84 -14.12
C LEU A 17 -2.58 -9.81 -13.23
N PHE A 18 -3.29 -8.89 -13.87
CA PHE A 18 -4.11 -7.91 -13.17
C PHE A 18 -5.45 -8.52 -12.74
N GLN A 19 -6.14 -7.89 -11.78
CA GLN A 19 -7.41 -8.37 -11.22
C GLN A 19 -7.35 -9.83 -10.71
N THR A 20 -6.15 -10.30 -10.38
CA THR A 20 -5.85 -11.68 -10.04
C THR A 20 -5.48 -11.75 -8.56
N LEU A 21 -6.41 -12.24 -7.75
CA LEU A 21 -6.22 -12.39 -6.30
C LEU A 21 -5.77 -13.82 -5.98
N THR A 22 -4.63 -13.96 -5.30
CA THR A 22 -4.19 -15.23 -4.71
C THR A 22 -5.17 -15.69 -3.64
N LYS A 23 -5.76 -16.88 -3.83
CA LYS A 23 -6.73 -17.49 -2.91
C LYS A 23 -6.08 -18.53 -1.99
N SER A 24 -5.17 -19.33 -2.53
CA SER A 24 -4.41 -20.29 -1.73
C SER A 24 -3.04 -20.56 -2.34
N ILE A 25 -2.13 -21.02 -1.49
CA ILE A 25 -0.78 -21.42 -1.86
C ILE A 25 -0.56 -22.80 -1.26
N LYS A 26 0.07 -23.70 -2.02
CA LYS A 26 0.47 -25.03 -1.55
C LYS A 26 1.88 -25.33 -2.05
N ARG A 27 2.59 -26.18 -1.31
CA ARG A 27 3.84 -26.75 -1.77
C ARG A 27 3.66 -28.23 -2.07
N ILE A 28 3.80 -28.61 -3.33
CA ILE A 28 3.57 -29.98 -3.83
C ILE A 28 4.78 -30.39 -4.66
N ASN A 29 5.40 -31.52 -4.32
CA ASN A 29 6.58 -32.06 -5.03
C ASN A 29 7.68 -31.01 -5.26
N SER A 30 8.02 -30.26 -4.21
CA SER A 30 9.00 -29.17 -4.24
C SER A 30 8.66 -27.97 -5.13
N LEU A 31 7.45 -27.91 -5.69
CA LEU A 31 6.93 -26.77 -6.44
C LEU A 31 5.90 -26.01 -5.61
N TRP A 32 5.87 -24.70 -5.81
CA TRP A 32 4.80 -23.83 -5.37
C TRP A 32 3.64 -23.93 -6.35
N GLU A 33 2.44 -24.15 -5.83
CA GLU A 33 1.19 -24.01 -6.57
C GLU A 33 0.39 -22.86 -5.97
N VAL A 34 0.10 -21.86 -6.79
CA VAL A 34 -0.72 -20.71 -6.42
C VAL A 34 -2.06 -20.81 -7.15
N LYS A 35 -3.15 -20.93 -6.38
CA LYS A 35 -4.51 -20.88 -6.91
C LYS A 35 -5.02 -19.44 -6.81
N VAL A 36 -5.51 -18.91 -7.92
CA VAL A 36 -6.04 -17.55 -8.01
C VAL A 36 -7.58 -17.54 -8.15
N ASN A 37 -8.19 -16.37 -7.99
CA ASN A 37 -9.64 -16.16 -7.98
C ASN A 37 -10.40 -16.64 -9.23
N ASN A 38 -9.76 -16.69 -10.40
CA ASN A 38 -10.37 -17.21 -11.63
C ASN A 38 -10.21 -18.73 -11.82
N GLY A 39 -9.74 -19.45 -10.79
CA GLY A 39 -9.53 -20.89 -10.85
C GLY A 39 -8.22 -21.34 -11.50
N ARG A 40 -7.44 -20.42 -12.09
CA ARG A 40 -6.12 -20.74 -12.66
C ARG A 40 -5.14 -21.20 -11.56
N HIS A 41 -4.29 -22.14 -11.94
CA HIS A 41 -3.16 -22.61 -11.13
C HIS A 41 -1.85 -22.14 -11.77
N ILE A 42 -0.98 -21.54 -10.96
CA ILE A 42 0.35 -21.10 -11.37
C ILE A 42 1.35 -21.95 -10.59
N LYS A 43 2.31 -22.56 -11.31
CA LYS A 43 3.37 -23.36 -10.70
C LYS A 43 4.71 -22.66 -10.80
N SER A 44 5.51 -22.72 -9.74
CA SER A 44 6.87 -22.16 -9.75
C SER A 44 7.81 -22.92 -8.82
N LYS A 45 9.13 -22.84 -9.08
CA LYS A 45 10.16 -23.38 -8.18
C LYS A 45 10.37 -22.46 -6.97
N ASN A 46 10.40 -21.16 -7.23
CA ASN A 46 10.55 -20.11 -6.22
C ASN A 46 9.25 -19.34 -6.09
N LEU A 47 8.93 -18.88 -4.88
CA LEU A 47 7.80 -17.99 -4.63
C LEU A 47 8.28 -16.75 -3.86
N ILE A 48 7.94 -15.55 -4.35
CA ILE A 48 8.26 -14.30 -3.66
C ILE A 48 6.95 -13.62 -3.26
N LEU A 49 6.85 -13.26 -1.99
CA LEU A 49 5.70 -12.55 -1.42
C LEU A 49 6.13 -11.13 -1.03
N SER A 50 5.70 -10.15 -1.82
CA SER A 50 5.96 -8.73 -1.58
C SER A 50 4.90 -8.05 -0.69
N SER A 51 3.90 -8.80 -0.24
CA SER A 51 2.84 -8.32 0.65
C SER A 51 2.76 -9.19 1.90
N SER A 52 2.60 -8.54 3.05
CA SER A 52 2.36 -9.21 4.33
C SER A 52 0.97 -9.84 4.45
N LEU A 53 0.02 -9.47 3.57
CA LEU A 53 -1.41 -9.76 3.77
C LEU A 53 -1.67 -11.23 4.08
N ILE A 54 -1.22 -12.15 3.24
CA ILE A 54 -1.53 -13.59 3.38
C ILE A 54 -0.81 -14.28 4.55
N ALA A 55 0.12 -13.58 5.22
CA ALA A 55 0.75 -14.00 6.46
C ALA A 55 0.16 -13.30 7.70
N HIS A 56 -0.69 -12.27 7.50
CA HIS A 56 -1.22 -11.42 8.56
C HIS A 56 -2.68 -11.74 8.91
N PRO A 57 -3.09 -11.74 10.20
CA PRO A 57 -4.46 -12.04 10.64
C PRO A 57 -5.57 -11.24 9.94
N ARG A 58 -5.31 -9.98 9.59
CA ARG A 58 -6.25 -9.14 8.81
C ARG A 58 -6.78 -9.80 7.53
N CYS A 59 -6.02 -10.72 6.94
CA CYS A 59 -6.44 -11.49 5.78
C CYS A 59 -7.71 -12.30 6.01
N LEU A 60 -7.90 -12.84 7.22
CA LEU A 60 -9.04 -13.67 7.58
C LEU A 60 -10.36 -12.92 7.37
N ASN A 61 -10.44 -11.72 7.94
CA ASN A 61 -11.61 -10.85 7.81
C ASN A 61 -11.77 -10.30 6.39
N LEU A 62 -10.67 -9.88 5.75
CA LEU A 62 -10.70 -9.27 4.42
C LEU A 62 -11.11 -10.25 3.33
N LEU A 63 -10.63 -11.49 3.41
CA LEU A 63 -10.90 -12.53 2.40
C LEU A 63 -12.04 -13.48 2.79
N LYS A 64 -12.62 -13.32 3.99
CA LYS A 64 -13.64 -14.21 4.57
C LYS A 64 -13.18 -15.68 4.59
N ILE A 65 -12.00 -15.91 5.17
CA ILE A 65 -11.37 -17.22 5.29
C ILE A 65 -11.03 -17.52 6.75
N ASN A 66 -10.94 -18.81 7.10
CA ASN A 66 -10.78 -19.26 8.49
C ASN A 66 -9.32 -19.57 8.87
N SER A 67 -8.41 -19.53 7.90
CA SER A 67 -7.00 -19.85 8.08
C SER A 67 -6.12 -18.98 7.17
N LEU A 68 -4.86 -18.78 7.57
CA LEU A 68 -3.92 -17.97 6.80
C LEU A 68 -3.41 -18.78 5.61
N PRO A 69 -3.49 -18.29 4.35
CA PRO A 69 -3.02 -19.04 3.19
C PRO A 69 -1.55 -19.47 3.29
N LEU A 70 -0.69 -18.65 3.91
CA LEU A 70 0.70 -19.03 4.13
C LEU A 70 0.84 -20.13 5.19
N ARG A 71 0.01 -20.15 6.24
CA ARG A 71 0.05 -21.20 7.27
C ARG A 71 -0.37 -22.54 6.71
N ASP A 72 -1.42 -22.56 5.89
CA ASP A 72 -1.98 -23.79 5.30
C ASP A 72 -1.01 -24.44 4.29
N ALA A 73 -0.06 -23.68 3.75
CA ALA A 73 0.93 -24.18 2.83
C ALA A 73 2.03 -25.02 3.51
N PHE A 74 2.08 -25.07 4.84
CA PHE A 74 3.19 -25.67 5.60
C PHE A 74 2.72 -26.52 6.77
N ILE A 75 3.48 -27.58 7.06
CA ILE A 75 3.40 -28.31 8.33
C ILE A 75 4.19 -27.52 9.39
N PRO A 76 3.62 -27.22 10.57
CA PRO A 76 4.34 -26.53 11.64
C PRO A 76 5.64 -27.23 12.02
N GLY A 77 6.71 -26.46 12.24
CA GLY A 77 8.04 -26.96 12.63
C GLY A 77 8.93 -27.40 11.47
N LYS A 78 8.40 -27.55 10.24
CA LYS A 78 9.19 -27.97 9.07
C LYS A 78 10.01 -26.85 8.45
N ASP A 79 9.59 -25.60 8.65
CA ASP A 79 10.29 -24.43 8.14
C ASP A 79 10.31 -23.34 9.21
N LYS A 80 11.43 -23.29 9.94
CA LYS A 80 11.61 -22.35 11.05
C LYS A 80 11.52 -20.89 10.63
N VAL A 81 11.95 -20.56 9.41
CA VAL A 81 11.88 -19.18 8.89
C VAL A 81 10.42 -18.79 8.69
N VAL A 82 9.66 -19.64 8.01
CA VAL A 82 8.24 -19.37 7.72
C VAL A 82 7.41 -19.38 9.00
N ASP A 83 7.66 -20.31 9.92
CA ASP A 83 6.97 -20.35 11.21
C ASP A 83 7.23 -19.07 12.03
N SER A 84 8.48 -18.62 12.08
CA SER A 84 8.87 -17.38 12.75
C SER A 84 8.22 -16.17 12.07
N LEU A 85 8.23 -16.13 10.73
CA LEU A 85 7.61 -15.04 9.96
C LEU A 85 6.12 -14.94 10.24
N ILE A 86 5.37 -16.05 10.24
CA ILE A 86 3.93 -16.03 10.58
C ILE A 86 3.72 -15.54 12.02
N LYS A 87 4.55 -15.97 12.96
CA LYS A 87 4.47 -15.52 14.37
C LYS A 87 4.71 -14.02 14.50
N GLU A 88 5.75 -13.49 13.89
CA GLU A 88 6.11 -12.07 14.00
C GLU A 88 5.16 -11.17 13.20
N THR A 89 4.67 -11.63 12.05
CA THR A 89 3.69 -10.87 11.24
C THR A 89 2.40 -10.59 12.01
N ARG A 90 2.00 -11.44 12.96
CA ARG A 90 0.82 -11.20 13.83
C ARG A 90 0.95 -9.98 14.73
N LYS A 91 2.19 -9.55 15.02
CA LYS A 91 2.47 -8.39 15.88
C LYS A 91 2.50 -7.07 15.10
N LEU A 92 2.57 -7.14 13.76
CA LEU A 92 2.57 -5.94 12.93
C LEU A 92 1.27 -5.18 13.12
N THR A 93 1.39 -3.88 13.32
CA THR A 93 0.27 -2.95 13.29
C THR A 93 0.44 -2.01 12.11
N TYR A 94 -0.67 -1.56 11.54
CA TYR A 94 -0.65 -0.65 10.40
C TYR A 94 -1.44 0.61 10.71
N ILE A 95 -0.94 1.73 10.16
CA ILE A 95 -1.72 2.95 10.07
C ILE A 95 -2.84 2.70 9.06
N ILE A 96 -4.08 2.89 9.51
CA ILE A 96 -5.25 2.92 8.63
C ILE A 96 -5.41 4.37 8.18
N ARG A 97 -5.67 4.64 6.90
CA ARG A 97 -5.88 6.01 6.41
C ARG A 97 -7.10 6.07 5.52
N LYS A 98 -7.83 7.18 5.60
CA LYS A 98 -8.85 7.54 4.63
C LYS A 98 -8.33 8.68 3.76
N VAL A 99 -8.55 8.56 2.45
CA VAL A 99 -8.18 9.59 1.48
C VAL A 99 -9.41 10.00 0.70
N TYR A 100 -9.66 11.30 0.66
CA TYR A 100 -10.70 11.90 -0.18
C TYR A 100 -10.04 12.48 -1.43
N ILE A 101 -10.56 12.11 -2.60
CA ILE A 101 -10.05 12.58 -3.89
C ILE A 101 -11.08 13.48 -4.52
N PHE A 102 -10.68 14.72 -4.76
CA PHE A 102 -11.49 15.72 -5.42
C PHE A 102 -10.90 16.09 -6.79
N HIS A 103 -11.77 16.53 -7.69
CA HIS A 103 -11.42 17.02 -9.00
C HIS A 103 -11.90 18.45 -9.18
N VAL A 104 -11.05 19.30 -9.77
CA VAL A 104 -11.40 20.64 -10.22
C VAL A 104 -11.23 20.67 -11.74
N SER A 105 -12.36 20.66 -12.45
CA SER A 105 -12.39 20.68 -13.93
C SER A 105 -12.32 22.08 -14.53
N ASN A 106 -12.52 23.14 -13.72
CA ASN A 106 -12.47 24.52 -14.18
C ASN A 106 -11.03 24.90 -14.58
N LEU A 107 -10.75 24.91 -15.89
CA LEU A 107 -9.41 25.16 -16.43
C LEU A 107 -8.93 26.60 -16.19
N SER A 108 -9.83 27.58 -16.16
CA SER A 108 -9.47 28.97 -15.89
C SER A 108 -8.92 29.12 -14.47
N LEU A 109 -9.65 28.57 -13.50
CA LEU A 109 -9.22 28.53 -12.10
C LEU A 109 -7.96 27.68 -11.91
N SER A 110 -7.92 26.52 -12.56
CA SER A 110 -6.78 25.61 -12.48
C SER A 110 -5.51 26.28 -13.02
N ARG A 111 -5.58 27.08 -14.08
CA ARG A 111 -4.42 27.83 -14.61
C ARG A 111 -3.89 28.87 -13.63
N ASN A 112 -4.75 29.49 -12.83
CA ASN A 112 -4.34 30.46 -11.81
C ASN A 112 -3.62 29.81 -10.61
N PHE A 113 -3.72 28.49 -10.45
CA PHE A 113 -3.00 27.75 -9.42
C PHE A 113 -1.60 27.37 -9.91
N ASN A 114 -0.59 28.21 -9.71
CA ASN A 114 0.73 28.10 -10.35
C ASN A 114 1.62 26.89 -9.96
N TYR A 115 1.09 25.88 -9.28
CA TYR A 115 1.83 24.67 -8.90
C TYR A 115 1.46 23.50 -9.80
N GLN A 116 2.48 22.83 -10.34
CA GLN A 116 2.30 21.53 -10.99
C GLN A 116 1.98 20.45 -9.94
N TYR A 117 2.76 20.46 -8.85
CA TYR A 117 2.58 19.62 -7.67
C TYR A 117 2.77 20.49 -6.43
N LEU A 118 1.86 20.38 -5.46
CA LEU A 118 2.01 21.01 -4.16
C LEU A 118 1.53 20.04 -3.09
N GLN A 119 2.33 19.86 -2.04
CA GLN A 119 1.95 19.12 -0.86
C GLN A 119 2.00 20.05 0.36
N ILE A 120 0.94 20.04 1.15
CA ILE A 120 0.84 20.76 2.42
C ILE A 120 0.63 19.73 3.52
N ILE A 121 1.50 19.76 4.52
CA ILE A 121 1.38 18.93 5.73
C ILE A 121 0.78 19.80 6.82
N PHE A 122 -0.30 19.34 7.44
CA PHE A 122 -0.98 20.09 8.48
C PHE A 122 -0.29 19.93 9.84
N ALA A 123 -0.28 21.01 10.63
CA ALA A 123 0.22 20.99 12.01
C ALA A 123 -0.64 20.06 12.89
N SER A 124 -0.12 19.64 14.05
CA SER A 124 -0.83 18.77 15.00
C SER A 124 -2.20 19.32 15.39
N ILE A 125 -2.33 20.63 15.62
CA ILE A 125 -3.59 21.27 16.00
C ILE A 125 -4.70 21.06 14.94
N ILE A 126 -4.41 21.33 13.67
CA ILE A 126 -5.38 21.12 12.56
C ILE A 126 -5.73 19.64 12.44
N ARG A 127 -4.74 18.77 12.64
CA ARG A 127 -4.91 17.33 12.57
C ARG A 127 -5.77 16.79 13.72
N GLU A 128 -5.68 17.35 14.91
CA GLU A 128 -6.52 16.98 16.05
C GLU A 128 -7.95 17.50 15.86
N ASP A 129 -8.11 18.73 15.36
CA ASP A 129 -9.41 19.38 15.18
C ASP A 129 -10.20 18.87 13.97
N SER A 130 -9.53 18.73 12.82
CA SER A 130 -10.14 18.42 11.52
C SER A 130 -9.77 17.04 10.99
N ASN A 131 -8.88 16.31 11.67
CA ASN A 131 -8.42 14.99 11.24
C ASN A 131 -7.70 14.98 9.87
N PHE A 132 -7.16 16.12 9.43
CA PHE A 132 -6.39 16.22 8.20
C PHE A 132 -4.90 16.07 8.47
N GLU A 133 -4.23 15.13 7.80
CA GLU A 133 -2.78 14.92 7.90
C GLU A 133 -2.04 15.76 6.85
N ARG A 134 -2.49 15.68 5.60
CA ARG A 134 -1.90 16.41 4.47
C ARG A 134 -2.88 16.54 3.33
N ILE A 135 -2.65 17.52 2.47
CA ILE A 135 -3.36 17.72 1.22
C ILE A 135 -2.35 17.84 0.08
N ILE A 136 -2.65 17.18 -1.04
CA ILE A 136 -1.80 17.14 -2.23
C ILE A 136 -2.61 17.67 -3.41
N PHE A 137 -2.04 18.61 -4.14
CA PHE A 137 -2.58 19.15 -5.38
C PHE A 137 -1.72 18.66 -6.52
N GLN A 138 -2.35 18.10 -7.54
CA GLN A 138 -1.68 17.59 -8.73
C GLN A 138 -2.41 18.07 -9.98
N ARG A 139 -1.72 18.88 -10.78
CA ARG A 139 -2.20 19.22 -12.12
C ARG A 139 -2.11 17.99 -13.04
N GLN A 140 -3.20 17.72 -13.74
CA GLN A 140 -3.31 16.67 -14.74
C GLN A 140 -2.85 17.17 -16.11
N SER A 141 -2.64 16.26 -17.07
CA SER A 141 -2.20 16.60 -18.43
C SER A 141 -3.21 17.46 -19.20
N ASP A 142 -4.50 17.38 -18.87
CA ASP A 142 -5.56 18.22 -19.43
C ASP A 142 -5.65 19.62 -18.78
N GLY A 143 -4.79 19.90 -17.79
CA GLY A 143 -4.75 21.15 -17.04
C GLY A 143 -5.67 21.21 -15.83
N SER A 144 -6.57 20.24 -15.65
CA SER A 144 -7.40 20.10 -14.44
C SER A 144 -6.57 19.76 -13.20
N ILE A 145 -7.16 19.86 -12.01
CA ILE A 145 -6.46 19.58 -10.75
C ILE A 145 -7.14 18.43 -10.01
N ILE A 146 -6.33 17.47 -9.56
CA ILE A 146 -6.72 16.50 -8.54
C ILE A 146 -6.22 16.98 -7.19
N ILE A 147 -7.11 16.92 -6.20
CA ILE A 147 -6.81 17.24 -4.81
C ILE A 147 -7.00 15.97 -3.99
N ALA A 148 -5.91 15.47 -3.38
CA ALA A 148 -5.96 14.32 -2.49
C ALA A 148 -5.78 14.77 -1.03
N LEU A 149 -6.82 14.59 -0.23
CA LEU A 149 -6.82 14.90 1.20
C LEU A 149 -6.62 13.61 2.00
N HIS A 150 -5.47 13.49 2.66
CA HIS A 150 -5.16 12.36 3.55
C HIS A 150 -5.59 12.71 4.98
N CYS A 151 -6.35 11.81 5.59
CA CYS A 151 -6.75 11.91 6.99
C CYS A 151 -5.76 11.20 7.92
N PHE A 152 -5.74 11.56 9.20
CA PHE A 152 -4.75 11.10 10.17
C PHE A 152 -5.07 9.77 10.90
N VAL A 153 -6.35 9.44 11.11
CA VAL A 153 -6.81 8.50 12.16
C VAL A 153 -6.14 7.12 12.22
N ILE A 154 -5.76 6.73 13.45
CA ILE A 154 -5.71 5.34 13.90
C ILE A 154 -6.89 5.12 14.88
N ASN A 155 -7.81 4.20 14.52
CA ASN A 155 -8.85 3.51 15.32
C ASN A 155 -10.34 3.71 15.01
N ASN A 156 -10.83 4.73 14.29
CA ASN A 156 -12.25 4.75 13.84
C ASN A 156 -12.44 5.52 12.52
N LEU A 157 -12.85 4.81 11.47
CA LEU A 157 -13.11 5.34 10.12
C LEU A 157 -14.51 5.98 10.04
N SER A 158 -14.81 6.98 10.87
CA SER A 158 -16.07 7.71 10.67
C SER A 158 -16.02 8.48 9.35
N GLU A 159 -17.08 8.35 8.55
CA GLU A 159 -17.22 9.05 7.29
C GLU A 159 -17.48 10.54 7.58
N MET A 160 -16.60 11.42 7.10
CA MET A 160 -16.83 12.86 7.14
C MET A 160 -17.80 13.27 6.03
N LYS A 161 -18.74 14.17 6.35
CA LYS A 161 -19.60 14.76 5.32
C LYS A 161 -18.78 15.66 4.43
N ILE A 162 -19.02 15.59 3.12
CA ILE A 162 -18.23 16.34 2.14
C ILE A 162 -18.35 17.84 2.35
N ASP A 163 -19.56 18.34 2.66
CA ASP A 163 -19.76 19.76 2.97
C ASP A 163 -18.93 20.23 4.17
N ASP A 164 -18.75 19.38 5.17
CA ASP A 164 -17.96 19.70 6.36
C ASP A 164 -16.46 19.72 6.02
N ILE A 165 -16.00 18.81 5.15
CA ILE A 165 -14.63 18.83 4.61
C ILE A 165 -14.39 20.13 3.84
N THR A 166 -15.27 20.47 2.90
CA THR A 166 -15.14 21.67 2.06
C THR A 166 -15.15 22.94 2.90
N LYS A 167 -16.07 23.07 3.87
CA LYS A 167 -16.08 24.21 4.81
C LYS A 167 -14.80 24.31 5.63
N SER A 168 -14.30 23.17 6.13
CA SER A 168 -13.06 23.14 6.91
C SER A 168 -11.86 23.58 6.06
N LEU A 169 -11.75 23.09 4.83
CA LEU A 169 -10.69 23.50 3.91
C LEU A 169 -10.78 24.98 3.54
N ILE A 170 -11.97 25.51 3.22
CA ILE A 170 -12.14 26.94 2.95
C ILE A 170 -11.74 27.78 4.16
N SER A 171 -12.13 27.36 5.37
CA SER A 171 -11.76 28.04 6.62
C SER A 171 -10.23 28.06 6.85
N LEU A 172 -9.59 26.89 6.71
CA LEU A 172 -8.14 26.74 6.87
C LEU A 172 -7.34 27.60 5.88
N PHE A 173 -7.90 27.84 4.69
CA PHE A 173 -7.29 28.62 3.62
C PHE A 173 -7.97 29.97 3.38
N ALA A 174 -8.69 30.52 4.37
CA ALA A 174 -9.49 31.73 4.19
C ALA A 174 -8.70 32.94 3.66
N ASN A 175 -7.42 33.05 4.04
CA ASN A 175 -6.51 34.11 3.60
C ASN A 175 -5.87 33.85 2.21
N TYR A 176 -6.17 32.72 1.58
CA TYR A 176 -5.59 32.28 0.31
C TYR A 176 -6.70 32.04 -0.72
N LYS A 177 -7.18 33.12 -1.33
CA LYS A 177 -8.33 33.11 -2.26
C LYS A 177 -8.25 32.01 -3.33
N THR A 178 -7.09 31.79 -3.95
CA THR A 178 -6.91 30.75 -4.98
C THR A 178 -7.26 29.35 -4.45
N PHE A 179 -6.93 29.02 -3.21
CA PHE A 179 -7.26 27.73 -2.61
C PHE A 179 -8.75 27.63 -2.28
N SER A 180 -9.33 28.69 -1.70
CA SER A 180 -10.76 28.74 -1.41
C SER A 180 -11.61 28.57 -2.67
N ASP A 181 -11.24 29.26 -3.76
CA ASP A 181 -11.90 29.12 -5.06
C ASP A 181 -11.79 27.69 -5.60
N LEU A 182 -10.63 27.03 -5.44
CA LEU A 182 -10.45 25.62 -5.82
C LEU A 182 -11.39 24.70 -5.04
N PHE A 183 -11.46 24.84 -3.72
CA PHE A 183 -12.31 23.98 -2.88
C PHE A 183 -13.80 24.19 -3.16
N LEU A 184 -14.22 25.42 -3.50
CA LEU A 184 -15.60 25.70 -3.91
C LEU A 184 -15.99 25.02 -5.23
N GLN A 185 -15.02 24.79 -6.12
CA GLN A 185 -15.23 24.15 -7.43
C GLN A 185 -14.85 22.66 -7.43
N ALA A 186 -14.42 22.14 -6.28
CA ALA A 186 -13.95 20.76 -6.16
C ALA A 186 -15.15 19.81 -6.02
N SER A 187 -15.21 18.81 -6.90
CA SER A 187 -16.16 17.70 -6.80
C SER A 187 -15.46 16.47 -6.26
N LEU A 188 -16.08 15.76 -5.30
CA LEU A 188 -15.53 14.49 -4.85
C LEU A 188 -15.70 13.44 -5.96
N ILE A 189 -14.61 12.77 -6.33
CA ILE A 189 -14.62 11.71 -7.34
C ILE A 189 -14.33 10.33 -6.77
N ASP A 190 -13.63 10.24 -5.64
CA ASP A 190 -13.33 8.94 -5.02
C ASP A 190 -13.00 9.05 -3.52
N LYS A 191 -13.11 7.92 -2.82
CA LYS A 191 -12.70 7.72 -1.43
C LYS A 191 -11.91 6.43 -1.31
N MET A 192 -10.70 6.51 -0.76
CA MET A 192 -9.84 5.34 -0.57
C MET A 192 -9.65 5.01 0.91
N ASP A 193 -10.02 3.79 1.30
CA ASP A 193 -9.78 3.24 2.63
C ASP A 193 -8.49 2.40 2.63
N TRP A 194 -7.37 3.02 3.00
CA TRP A 194 -6.08 2.37 3.13
C TRP A 194 -5.95 1.66 4.48
N ARG A 195 -6.42 0.41 4.55
CA ARG A 195 -6.44 -0.42 5.78
C ARG A 195 -5.06 -0.90 6.25
N ALA A 196 -4.03 -0.67 5.46
CA ALA A 196 -2.64 -1.00 5.78
C ALA A 196 -1.71 -0.01 5.06
N SER A 197 -1.90 1.29 5.33
CA SER A 197 -1.19 2.36 4.59
C SER A 197 0.31 2.38 4.85
N GLN A 198 0.72 2.01 6.07
CA GLN A 198 2.11 2.00 6.51
C GLN A 198 2.25 1.11 7.74
N PRO A 199 3.27 0.24 7.82
CA PRO A 199 3.57 -0.49 9.04
C PRO A 199 4.06 0.48 10.13
N LEU A 200 3.56 0.30 11.35
CA LEU A 200 3.82 1.22 12.48
C LEU A 200 4.86 0.65 13.44
N ASN A 201 4.65 -0.58 13.92
CA ASN A 201 5.46 -1.22 14.94
C ASN A 201 5.76 -2.68 14.56
N ASN A 202 6.77 -3.26 15.22
CA ASN A 202 7.15 -4.67 15.10
C ASN A 202 7.58 -5.09 13.69
N LEU A 203 8.33 -4.23 12.99
CA LEU A 203 8.93 -4.57 11.70
C LEU A 203 9.73 -5.87 11.82
N LEU A 204 9.67 -6.72 10.78
CA LEU A 204 10.30 -8.03 10.83
C LEU A 204 11.81 -7.94 10.60
N SER A 205 12.55 -8.82 11.27
CA SER A 205 13.97 -8.99 10.99
C SER A 205 14.20 -9.39 9.52
N LYS A 206 15.19 -8.75 8.88
CA LYS A 206 15.66 -9.07 7.54
C LYS A 206 16.13 -10.52 7.37
N GLU A 207 16.46 -11.21 8.46
CA GLU A 207 16.84 -12.64 8.44
C GLU A 207 15.66 -13.57 8.12
N LEU A 208 14.42 -13.07 8.20
CA LEU A 208 13.22 -13.83 7.81
C LEU A 208 12.86 -13.68 6.33
N GLN A 209 13.66 -12.95 5.53
CA GLN A 209 13.34 -12.67 4.14
C GLN A 209 13.44 -13.89 3.21
N TRP A 210 14.16 -14.95 3.59
CA TRP A 210 14.36 -16.11 2.72
C TRP A 210 14.37 -17.43 3.49
N SER A 211 13.64 -18.42 2.97
CA SER A 211 13.75 -19.81 3.38
C SER A 211 14.37 -20.64 2.25
N ASP A 212 15.54 -21.22 2.51
CA ASP A 212 16.19 -22.14 1.59
C ASP A 212 15.49 -23.49 1.47
N SER A 213 14.94 -24.01 2.58
CA SER A 213 14.25 -25.31 2.58
C SER A 213 12.98 -25.25 1.73
N SER A 214 12.34 -24.08 1.69
CA SER A 214 11.06 -23.90 1.00
C SER A 214 11.13 -23.07 -0.26
N LYS A 215 12.30 -22.48 -0.56
CA LYS A 215 12.51 -21.63 -1.73
C LYS A 215 11.44 -20.55 -1.85
N ILE A 216 11.15 -19.91 -0.71
CA ILE A 216 10.19 -18.82 -0.59
C ILE A 216 10.87 -17.60 0.01
N GLY A 217 10.60 -16.44 -0.60
CA GLY A 217 11.12 -15.15 -0.20
C GLY A 217 10.02 -14.17 0.18
N PHE A 218 10.37 -13.22 1.03
CA PHE A 218 9.47 -12.22 1.58
C PHE A 218 10.13 -10.84 1.49
N CYS A 219 9.41 -9.86 0.98
CA CYS A 219 9.88 -8.48 0.93
C CYS A 219 8.73 -7.49 1.10
N GLY A 220 9.09 -6.23 1.29
CA GLY A 220 8.17 -5.11 1.43
C GLY A 220 8.64 -4.13 2.50
N ASP A 221 7.86 -3.08 2.70
CA ASP A 221 8.09 -2.01 3.68
C ASP A 221 7.93 -2.45 5.15
N TRP A 222 7.48 -3.69 5.38
CA TRP A 222 7.21 -4.29 6.69
C TRP A 222 8.41 -5.05 7.29
N PHE A 223 9.57 -4.98 6.65
CA PHE A 223 10.86 -5.44 7.18
C PHE A 223 11.67 -4.28 7.77
N ASP A 224 12.41 -4.57 8.83
CA ASP A 224 13.37 -3.64 9.41
C ASP A 224 14.62 -3.55 8.52
N MET A 225 14.62 -2.56 7.64
CA MET A 225 15.74 -2.20 6.77
C MET A 225 16.44 -0.95 7.31
N ASN A 226 16.77 -0.95 8.61
CA ASN A 226 17.32 0.19 9.38
C ASN A 226 16.27 1.23 9.76
N SER A 227 15.12 0.77 10.28
CA SER A 227 14.02 1.60 10.79
C SER A 227 13.38 2.58 9.78
N CYS A 228 13.65 2.39 8.48
CA CYS A 228 12.97 3.12 7.42
C CYS A 228 11.67 2.39 7.03
N VAL A 229 10.63 3.15 6.70
CA VAL A 229 9.32 2.68 6.25
C VAL A 229 8.90 3.42 4.99
N GLY A 230 8.06 2.79 4.16
CA GLY A 230 7.61 3.36 2.89
C GLY A 230 8.39 2.83 1.68
N VAL A 231 8.37 3.60 0.59
CA VAL A 231 8.82 3.14 -0.74
C VAL A 231 10.29 2.72 -0.75
N GLU A 232 11.17 3.52 -0.14
CA GLU A 232 12.60 3.21 -0.07
C GLU A 232 12.86 1.90 0.69
N SER A 233 12.19 1.70 1.82
CA SER A 233 12.30 0.46 2.61
C SER A 233 11.82 -0.76 1.82
N ALA A 234 10.70 -0.64 1.10
CA ALA A 234 10.22 -1.70 0.22
C ALA A 234 11.22 -2.04 -0.89
N MET A 235 11.81 -1.03 -1.53
CA MET A 235 12.84 -1.21 -2.57
C MET A 235 14.08 -1.88 -1.99
N ASN A 236 14.64 -1.36 -0.89
CA ASN A 236 15.81 -1.94 -0.22
C ASN A 236 15.56 -3.38 0.24
N SER A 237 14.37 -3.68 0.76
CA SER A 237 13.98 -5.05 1.12
C SER A 237 14.02 -5.98 -0.10
N SER A 238 13.49 -5.54 -1.25
CA SER A 238 13.53 -6.32 -2.49
C SER A 238 14.95 -6.52 -3.04
N LEU A 239 15.78 -5.48 -3.04
CA LEU A 239 17.18 -5.55 -3.49
C LEU A 239 17.99 -6.52 -2.63
N ARG A 240 17.79 -6.49 -1.30
CA ARG A 240 18.44 -7.46 -0.41
C ARG A 240 17.98 -8.89 -0.73
N LEU A 241 16.69 -9.11 -0.94
CA LEU A 241 16.13 -10.44 -1.21
C LEU A 241 16.70 -11.07 -2.49
N VAL A 242 16.95 -10.28 -3.54
CA VAL A 242 17.51 -10.77 -4.82
C VAL A 242 18.86 -11.49 -4.62
N ASN A 243 19.66 -11.06 -3.64
CA ASN A 243 20.95 -11.69 -3.33
C ASN A 243 20.82 -13.14 -2.84
N PHE A 244 19.65 -13.57 -2.36
CA PHE A 244 19.38 -14.95 -1.94
C PHE A 244 18.82 -15.79 -3.09
N VAL A 245 17.99 -15.18 -3.93
CA VAL A 245 17.39 -15.85 -5.08
C VAL A 245 18.46 -16.23 -6.11
N ASN A 246 19.44 -15.36 -6.35
CA ASN A 246 20.49 -15.58 -7.36
C ASN A 246 21.60 -16.55 -6.90
N ARG A 247 21.63 -16.97 -5.64
CA ARG A 247 22.60 -17.95 -5.12
C ARG A 247 22.17 -19.40 -5.34
N ASN A 248 20.96 -19.62 -5.87
CA ASN A 248 20.29 -20.91 -6.05
C ASN A 248 19.90 -21.12 -7.53
#